data_AF-A0A9W4UV00-F1
#
_entry.id   AF-A0A9W4UV00-F1
#
_cell.length_a   1.000
_cell.length_b   1.000
_cell.length_c   1.000
_cell.angle_alpha   90.00
_cell.angle_beta   90.00
_cell.angle_gamma   90.00
#
_symmetry.space_group_name_H-M   'P 1'
#
loop_
_entity.id
_entity.type
_entity.pdbx_description
1 polymer ?
#
loop_
_entity_poly.entity_id
_entity_poly.type
_entity_poly.pdbx_seq_one_letter_code
_entity_poly.pdbx_strand_id
1 'polypeptide(L)'
;MRRLATRLGIARPSFDQWCSTVTIEEVHEMTTELMVSGVPNDVPCIFTSAELALLKQLLGTFSIDKSGELSMDDIYSHIYQNHPSLRTQVQAAYPIISILFLSHCSFPFTSRVPLTKNTVIRSIGFLTSRSNYMFSYTRKFSSEYAIPRREVLSNIQFIFSALAQPERCTGVPTRADMLDVVSRIHYPLPSNPCMAKRRPISQLYPVADRLLASSSGSELPPRETLTVSVPLLRPLAELCDAIQNDGSVDGWSFLEGKNVLTHEEFVQWATAISLTVCIEKLFEVFLVRPN
;
A
#
# COMPACT_ATOMS: atom_id res chain seq x y z
N MET A 1 -3.08 25.71 1.86
CA MET A 1 -3.68 26.08 0.56
C MET A 1 -5.21 26.20 0.55
N ARG A 2 -5.99 25.30 1.19
CA ARG A 2 -7.47 25.30 1.17
C ARG A 2 -8.19 26.58 1.60
N ARG A 3 -7.64 27.33 2.58
CA ARG A 3 -8.21 28.60 3.05
C ARG A 3 -7.98 29.77 2.08
N LEU A 4 -6.96 29.69 1.21
CA LEU A 4 -6.66 30.73 0.22
C LEU A 4 -7.60 30.62 -0.99
N ALA A 5 -7.83 29.42 -1.51
CA ALA A 5 -8.72 29.18 -2.65
C ALA A 5 -10.17 29.64 -2.40
N THR A 6 -10.66 29.47 -1.16
CA THR A 6 -11.99 29.92 -0.75
C THR A 6 -12.08 31.46 -0.67
N ARG A 7 -10.97 32.14 -0.34
CA ARG A 7 -10.89 33.61 -0.33
C ARG A 7 -10.70 34.22 -1.72
N LEU A 8 -10.22 33.43 -2.68
CA LEU A 8 -9.97 33.84 -4.06
C LEU A 8 -11.16 33.60 -5.00
N GLY A 9 -12.32 33.18 -4.49
CA GLY A 9 -13.52 32.95 -5.31
C GLY A 9 -13.38 31.80 -6.32
N ILE A 10 -12.40 30.91 -6.13
CA ILE A 10 -12.23 29.73 -7.00
C ILE A 10 -13.37 28.77 -6.68
N ALA A 11 -14.30 28.62 -7.63
CA ALA A 11 -15.41 27.68 -7.53
C ALA A 11 -14.86 26.27 -7.31
N ARG A 12 -15.40 25.56 -6.30
CA ARG A 12 -15.02 24.16 -6.08
C ARG A 12 -15.55 23.32 -7.24
N PRO A 13 -14.75 22.38 -7.78
CA PRO A 13 -15.22 21.53 -8.85
C PRO A 13 -16.44 20.71 -8.39
N SER A 14 -17.36 20.44 -9.31
CA SER A 14 -18.42 19.46 -9.05
C SER A 14 -17.81 18.07 -8.88
N PHE A 15 -18.56 17.12 -8.32
CA PHE A 15 -18.11 15.73 -8.23
C PHE A 15 -17.78 15.16 -9.62
N ASP A 16 -18.66 15.40 -10.60
CA ASP A 16 -18.46 14.92 -11.98
C ASP A 16 -17.20 15.53 -12.61
N GLN A 17 -16.98 16.83 -12.36
CA GLN A 17 -15.75 17.50 -12.80
C GLN A 17 -14.52 16.87 -12.14
N TRP A 18 -14.55 16.65 -10.83
CA TRP A 18 -13.46 15.99 -10.11
C TRP A 18 -13.20 14.58 -10.66
N CYS A 19 -14.24 13.76 -10.90
CA CYS A 19 -14.10 12.42 -11.48
C CYS A 19 -13.41 12.46 -12.85
N SER A 20 -13.72 13.48 -13.66
CA SER A 20 -13.12 13.65 -14.99
C SER A 20 -11.67 14.14 -14.96
N THR A 21 -11.26 14.88 -13.94
CA THR A 21 -9.96 15.56 -13.92
C THR A 21 -8.95 15.02 -12.91
N VAL A 22 -9.38 14.27 -11.88
CA VAL A 22 -8.49 13.89 -10.77
C VAL A 22 -7.29 13.09 -11.27
N THR A 23 -6.09 13.41 -10.80
CA THR A 23 -4.86 12.72 -11.18
C THR A 23 -4.44 11.65 -10.18
N ILE A 24 -3.49 10.80 -10.56
CA ILE A 24 -2.88 9.79 -9.69
C ILE A 24 -2.23 10.46 -8.48
N GLU A 25 -1.51 11.55 -8.71
CA GLU A 25 -0.83 12.33 -7.68
C GLU A 25 -1.83 12.89 -6.66
N GLU A 26 -2.94 13.46 -7.12
CA GLU A 26 -3.98 13.98 -6.23
C GLU A 26 -4.61 12.87 -5.37
N VAL A 27 -4.88 11.68 -5.94
CA VAL A 27 -5.40 10.55 -5.16
C VAL A 27 -4.35 10.07 -4.16
N HIS A 28 -3.07 10.01 -4.54
CA HIS A 28 -1.98 9.68 -3.64
C HIS A 28 -1.87 10.65 -2.46
N GLU A 29 -1.93 11.96 -2.72
CA GLU A 29 -1.91 12.99 -1.69
C GLU A 29 -3.11 12.87 -0.76
N MET A 30 -4.31 12.72 -1.31
CA MET A 30 -5.54 12.55 -0.52
C MET A 30 -5.51 11.27 0.31
N THR A 31 -4.94 10.19 -0.21
CA THR A 31 -4.77 8.92 0.51
C THR A 31 -3.76 9.06 1.65
N THR A 32 -2.63 9.73 1.40
CA THR A 32 -1.65 10.02 2.44
C THR A 32 -2.23 10.94 3.52
N GLU A 33 -2.98 11.97 3.15
CA GLU A 33 -3.68 12.84 4.10
C GLU A 33 -4.68 12.04 4.95
N LEU A 34 -5.44 11.15 4.32
CA LEU A 34 -6.36 10.24 5.03
C LEU A 34 -5.62 9.37 6.04
N MET A 35 -4.49 8.76 5.66
CA MET A 35 -3.68 7.94 6.55
C MET A 35 -3.12 8.73 7.74
N VAL A 36 -2.70 9.97 7.50
CA VAL A 36 -2.02 10.83 8.47
C VAL A 36 -3.00 11.54 9.41
N SER A 37 -4.13 12.02 8.90
CA SER A 37 -5.06 12.89 9.61
C SER A 37 -6.46 12.31 9.76
N GLY A 38 -6.79 11.26 9.03
CA GLY A 38 -8.13 10.70 8.98
C GLY A 38 -9.14 11.70 8.41
N VAL A 39 -10.41 11.34 8.54
CA VAL A 39 -11.57 12.18 8.30
C VAL A 39 -12.40 12.16 9.58
N PRO A 40 -12.62 13.32 10.23
CA PRO A 40 -13.41 13.40 11.45
C PRO A 40 -14.77 12.70 11.29
N ASN A 41 -15.09 11.79 12.20
CA ASN A 41 -16.33 11.01 12.26
C ASN A 41 -16.60 10.11 11.03
N ASP A 42 -15.58 9.74 10.26
CA ASP A 42 -15.76 8.94 9.05
C ASP A 42 -14.69 7.86 8.95
N VAL A 43 -13.45 8.22 8.58
CA VAL A 43 -12.37 7.25 8.42
C VAL A 43 -11.23 7.64 9.36
N PRO A 44 -10.78 6.77 10.27
CA PRO A 44 -9.72 7.07 11.23
C PRO A 44 -8.35 7.22 10.54
N CYS A 45 -7.45 8.01 11.14
CA CYS A 45 -6.04 7.97 10.75
C CYS A 45 -5.41 6.63 11.16
N ILE A 46 -4.39 6.19 10.43
CA ILE A 46 -3.74 4.89 10.67
C ILE A 46 -2.52 4.99 11.59
N PHE A 47 -1.98 6.20 11.75
CA PHE A 47 -0.86 6.49 12.63
C PHE A 47 -1.31 7.33 13.82
N THR A 48 -0.76 7.04 14.99
CA THR A 48 -0.79 7.99 16.11
C THR A 48 0.09 9.20 15.82
N SER A 49 -0.16 10.32 16.51
CA SER A 49 0.68 11.52 16.39
C SER A 49 2.15 11.25 16.74
N ALA A 50 2.40 10.33 17.68
CA ALA A 50 3.76 9.96 18.11
C ALA A 50 4.48 9.13 17.04
N GLU A 51 3.83 8.09 16.50
CA GLU A 51 4.39 7.28 15.40
C GLU A 51 4.68 8.15 14.17
N LEU A 52 3.75 9.03 13.81
CA LEU A 52 3.94 9.90 12.66
C LEU A 52 5.09 10.90 12.87
N ALA A 53 5.23 11.45 14.07
CA ALA A 53 6.34 12.34 14.39
C ALA A 53 7.69 11.61 14.32
N LEU A 54 7.76 10.40 14.89
CA LEU A 54 8.94 9.54 14.82
C LEU A 54 9.31 9.22 13.38
N LEU A 55 8.33 8.76 12.58
CA LEU A 55 8.54 8.42 11.18
C LEU A 55 9.01 9.64 10.37
N LYS A 56 8.38 10.81 10.54
CA LYS A 56 8.81 12.04 9.85
C LYS A 56 10.22 12.48 10.25
N GLN A 57 10.59 12.31 11.52
CA GLN A 57 11.93 12.62 12.01
C GLN A 57 12.95 11.68 11.37
N LEU A 58 12.69 10.37 11.40
CA LEU A 58 13.53 9.34 10.78
C LEU A 58 13.72 9.59 9.27
N LEU A 59 12.64 9.80 8.53
CA LEU A 59 12.72 10.11 7.10
C LEU A 59 13.39 11.48 6.84
N GLY A 60 13.55 12.32 7.86
CA GLY A 60 14.34 13.54 7.80
C GLY A 60 15.85 13.31 7.80
N THR A 61 16.32 12.14 8.25
CA THR A 61 17.75 11.79 8.28
C THR A 61 18.21 11.04 7.05
N PHE A 62 17.27 10.56 6.22
CA PHE A 62 17.58 9.81 5.01
C PHE A 62 18.07 10.77 3.91
N SER A 63 19.02 10.29 3.13
CA SER A 63 19.58 10.99 1.98
C SER A 63 18.53 11.18 0.89
N ILE A 64 18.60 12.33 0.22
CA ILE A 64 17.75 12.70 -0.90
C ILE A 64 18.65 12.88 -2.11
N ASP A 65 18.33 12.22 -3.20
CA ASP A 65 19.07 12.31 -4.45
C ASP A 65 18.77 13.62 -5.22
N LYS A 66 19.38 13.77 -6.39
CA LYS A 66 19.18 14.96 -7.24
C LYS A 66 17.76 15.10 -7.78
N SER A 67 16.99 14.01 -7.84
CA SER A 67 15.59 13.96 -8.25
C SER A 67 14.62 14.29 -7.10
N GLY A 68 15.12 14.43 -5.87
CA GLY A 68 14.27 14.63 -4.71
C GLY A 68 13.71 13.32 -4.13
N GLU A 69 14.24 12.16 -4.55
CA GLU A 69 13.86 10.84 -4.04
C GLU A 69 14.74 10.43 -2.86
N LEU A 70 14.13 9.79 -1.86
CA LEU A 70 14.81 9.15 -0.76
C LEU A 70 15.55 7.90 -1.25
N SER A 71 16.73 7.66 -0.68
CA SER A 71 17.51 6.46 -1.00
C SER A 71 16.84 5.18 -0.45
N MET A 72 16.67 4.17 -1.32
CA MET A 72 16.28 2.82 -0.88
C MET A 72 17.33 2.18 0.03
N ASP A 73 18.60 2.57 -0.10
CA ASP A 73 19.66 2.03 0.74
C ASP A 73 19.54 2.51 2.19
N ASP A 74 19.01 3.71 2.43
CA ASP A 74 18.75 4.20 3.78
C ASP A 74 17.55 3.48 4.41
N ILE A 75 16.49 3.24 3.62
CA ILE A 75 15.32 2.46 4.04
C ILE A 75 15.76 1.05 4.44
N TYR A 76 16.56 0.40 3.59
CA TYR A 76 17.10 -0.92 3.88
C TYR A 76 18.08 -0.92 5.06
N SER A 77 18.98 0.06 5.14
CA SER A 77 19.93 0.19 6.25
C SER A 77 19.20 0.32 7.58
N HIS A 78 18.09 1.06 7.63
CA HIS A 78 17.25 1.15 8.82
C HIS A 78 16.67 -0.21 9.22
N ILE A 79 16.11 -0.97 8.26
CA ILE A 79 15.60 -2.32 8.51
C ILE A 79 16.72 -3.23 9.01
N TYR A 80 17.86 -3.27 8.31
CA TYR A 80 19.00 -4.11 8.66
C TYR A 80 19.58 -3.81 10.04
N GLN A 81 19.66 -2.53 10.43
CA GLN A 81 20.18 -2.12 11.74
C GLN A 81 19.23 -2.47 12.89
N ASN A 82 17.92 -2.38 12.67
CA ASN A 82 16.90 -2.64 13.69
C ASN A 82 16.49 -4.12 13.81
N HIS A 83 17.04 -5.00 12.97
CA HIS A 83 16.88 -6.46 13.05
C HIS A 83 18.22 -7.19 13.27
N PRO A 84 18.94 -6.93 14.39
CA PRO A 84 20.31 -7.41 14.58
C PRO A 84 20.44 -8.95 14.58
N SER A 85 19.44 -9.67 15.09
CA SER A 85 19.40 -11.14 15.10
C SER A 85 19.06 -11.77 13.75
N LEU A 86 18.57 -10.99 12.78
CA LEU A 86 18.10 -11.46 11.47
C LEU A 86 18.93 -10.90 10.31
N ARG A 87 20.09 -10.30 10.59
CA ARG A 87 20.91 -9.58 9.59
C ARG A 87 21.19 -10.41 8.33
N THR A 88 21.55 -11.68 8.48
CA THR A 88 21.84 -12.58 7.36
C THR A 88 20.60 -12.77 6.47
N GLN A 89 19.44 -13.03 7.08
CA GLN A 89 18.18 -13.25 6.38
C GLN A 89 17.67 -11.95 5.73
N VAL A 90 17.75 -10.82 6.44
CA VAL A 90 17.39 -9.50 5.89
C VAL A 90 18.28 -9.15 4.69
N GLN A 91 19.58 -9.45 4.76
CA GLN A 91 20.51 -9.23 3.66
C GLN A 91 20.20 -10.12 2.45
N ALA A 92 19.93 -11.41 2.68
CA ALA A 92 19.53 -12.32 1.61
C ALA A 92 18.20 -11.90 0.96
N ALA A 93 17.26 -11.40 1.74
CA ALA A 93 15.94 -10.97 1.29
C ALA A 93 15.89 -9.54 0.71
N TYR A 94 16.98 -8.77 0.75
CA TYR A 94 16.99 -7.35 0.31
C TYR A 94 16.33 -7.10 -1.04
N PRO A 95 16.59 -7.87 -2.12
CA PRO A 95 15.95 -7.63 -3.41
C PRO A 95 14.42 -7.68 -3.33
N ILE A 96 13.89 -8.65 -2.59
CA ILE A 96 12.44 -8.87 -2.44
C ILE A 96 11.83 -7.78 -1.55
N ILE A 97 12.51 -7.43 -0.46
CA ILE A 97 12.09 -6.33 0.44
C ILE A 97 11.96 -5.03 -0.36
N SER A 98 12.93 -4.75 -1.23
CA SER A 98 12.90 -3.57 -2.11
C SER A 98 11.73 -3.60 -3.09
N ILE A 99 11.47 -4.74 -3.75
CA ILE A 99 10.32 -4.90 -4.67
C ILE A 99 8.99 -4.67 -3.92
N LEU A 100 8.83 -5.30 -2.74
CA LEU A 100 7.63 -5.14 -1.93
C LEU A 100 7.46 -3.68 -1.50
N PHE A 101 8.52 -3.04 -1.04
CA PHE A 101 8.44 -1.66 -0.60
C PHE A 101 8.08 -0.68 -1.72
N LEU A 102 8.74 -0.79 -2.88
CA LEU A 102 8.51 0.06 -4.05
C LEU A 102 7.10 -0.14 -4.64
N SER A 103 6.62 -1.38 -4.69
CA SER A 103 5.25 -1.68 -5.16
C SER A 103 4.19 -1.06 -4.25
N HIS A 104 4.39 -1.09 -2.93
CA HIS A 104 3.46 -0.44 -1.98
C HIS A 104 3.57 1.09 -1.98
N CYS A 105 4.72 1.66 -2.35
CA CYS A 105 4.80 3.09 -2.66
C CYS A 105 3.94 3.46 -3.88
N SER A 106 3.84 2.58 -4.87
CA SER A 106 3.09 2.84 -6.11
C SER A 106 1.61 2.43 -6.07
N PHE A 107 1.23 1.60 -5.09
CA PHE A 107 -0.14 1.11 -4.93
C PHE A 107 -1.18 2.25 -4.77
N PRO A 108 -2.37 2.15 -5.39
CA PRO A 108 -2.88 1.07 -6.27
C PRO A 108 -2.70 1.39 -7.78
N PHE A 109 -1.68 2.12 -8.17
CA PHE A 109 -1.51 2.58 -9.56
C PHE A 109 -0.47 1.77 -10.32
N THR A 110 -0.55 1.86 -11.65
CA THR A 110 0.30 1.12 -12.58
C THR A 110 1.58 1.87 -12.95
N SER A 111 1.75 3.10 -12.45
CA SER A 111 2.90 3.96 -12.69
C SER A 111 3.81 4.00 -11.46
N ARG A 112 5.12 3.91 -11.67
CA ARG A 112 6.11 4.10 -10.60
C ARG A 112 5.94 5.48 -9.98
N VAL A 113 5.97 5.53 -8.65
CA VAL A 113 5.92 6.77 -7.88
C VAL A 113 7.30 7.09 -7.30
N PRO A 114 7.76 8.36 -7.35
CA PRO A 114 9.02 8.77 -6.72
C PRO A 114 9.01 8.52 -5.20
N LEU A 115 10.14 8.09 -4.63
CA LEU A 115 10.28 7.84 -3.19
C LEU A 115 10.35 9.12 -2.37
N THR A 116 9.22 9.77 -2.16
CA THR A 116 9.10 10.90 -1.24
C THR A 116 8.75 10.45 0.17
N LYS A 117 8.95 11.32 1.17
CA LYS A 117 8.52 11.07 2.56
C LYS A 117 7.05 10.62 2.65
N ASN A 118 6.16 11.23 1.87
CA ASN A 118 4.74 10.91 1.85
C ASN A 118 4.46 9.51 1.30
N THR A 119 5.20 9.10 0.27
CA THR A 119 5.04 7.78 -0.35
C THR A 119 5.61 6.67 0.53
N VAL A 120 6.70 6.95 1.25
CA VAL A 120 7.26 6.04 2.26
C VAL A 120 6.29 5.87 3.43
N ILE A 121 5.76 6.97 3.98
CA ILE A 121 4.75 6.92 5.05
C ILE A 121 3.55 6.06 4.64
N ARG A 122 3.05 6.26 3.41
CA ARG A 122 1.95 5.46 2.87
C ARG A 122 2.31 3.98 2.72
N SER A 123 3.49 3.68 2.18
CA SER A 123 3.96 2.31 2.00
C SER A 123 4.10 1.57 3.34
N ILE A 124 4.71 2.21 4.36
CA ILE A 124 4.75 1.68 5.73
C ILE A 124 3.34 1.44 6.28
N GLY A 125 2.40 2.34 6.00
CA GLY A 125 1.00 2.18 6.38
C GLY A 125 0.35 0.93 5.75
N PHE A 126 0.60 0.67 4.47
CA PHE A 126 0.07 -0.49 3.76
C PHE A 126 0.76 -1.81 4.14
N LEU A 127 2.07 -1.78 4.37
CA LEU A 127 2.87 -2.97 4.71
C LEU A 127 2.67 -3.42 6.17
N THR A 128 2.10 -2.56 7.02
CA THR A 128 1.82 -2.88 8.42
C THR A 128 0.31 -3.00 8.66
N SER A 129 -0.06 -3.60 9.80
CA SER A 129 -1.45 -3.73 10.23
C SER A 129 -2.19 -2.39 10.42
N ARG A 130 -1.48 -1.26 10.38
CA ARG A 130 -2.03 0.09 10.62
C ARG A 130 -3.14 0.40 9.60
N SER A 131 -2.97 -0.01 8.35
CA SER A 131 -4.01 0.15 7.32
C SER A 131 -5.22 -0.77 7.48
N ASN A 132 -5.14 -1.87 8.27
CA ASN A 132 -6.25 -2.82 8.44
C ASN A 132 -7.49 -2.13 9.01
N TYR A 133 -7.33 -1.18 9.94
CA TYR A 133 -8.46 -0.47 10.52
C TYR A 133 -9.16 0.43 9.49
N MET A 134 -8.39 1.10 8.65
CA MET A 134 -8.91 1.92 7.54
C MET A 134 -9.63 1.06 6.48
N PHE A 135 -9.10 -0.13 6.17
CA PHE A 135 -9.66 -1.02 5.15
C PHE A 135 -10.80 -1.92 5.65
N SER A 136 -10.89 -2.17 6.95
CA SER A 136 -12.03 -2.85 7.56
C SER A 136 -13.24 -1.93 7.77
N TYR A 137 -13.05 -0.60 7.74
CA TYR A 137 -14.15 0.35 7.80
C TYR A 137 -15.07 0.22 6.58
N THR A 138 -16.38 0.13 6.82
CA THR A 138 -17.40 0.00 5.78
C THR A 138 -18.51 1.02 5.99
N ARG A 139 -19.09 1.49 4.89
CA ARG A 139 -20.22 2.42 4.95
C ARG A 139 -21.19 2.16 3.81
N LYS A 140 -22.48 2.06 4.14
CA LYS A 140 -23.57 1.97 3.17
C LYS A 140 -24.17 3.34 2.91
N PHE A 141 -24.63 3.55 1.68
CA PHE A 141 -25.46 4.67 1.27
C PHE A 141 -26.73 4.10 0.63
N SER A 142 -27.87 4.29 1.30
CA SER A 142 -29.11 3.58 0.97
C SER A 142 -28.88 2.05 0.96
N SER A 143 -29.05 1.38 -0.17
CA SER A 143 -28.82 -0.05 -0.35
C SER A 143 -27.42 -0.43 -0.87
N GLU A 144 -26.62 0.54 -1.32
CA GLU A 144 -25.31 0.30 -1.95
C GLU A 144 -24.16 0.61 -0.99
N TYR A 145 -23.00 -0.05 -1.14
CA TYR A 145 -21.80 0.36 -0.42
C TYR A 145 -21.26 1.67 -0.99
N ALA A 146 -20.97 2.62 -0.10
CA ALA A 146 -20.18 3.80 -0.41
C ALA A 146 -18.70 3.61 -0.07
N ILE A 147 -18.40 2.72 0.89
CA ILE A 147 -17.07 2.19 1.18
C ILE A 147 -17.21 0.67 1.32
N PRO A 148 -16.63 -0.12 0.41
CA PRO A 148 -16.70 -1.57 0.46
C PRO A 148 -15.78 -2.12 1.56
N ARG A 149 -16.09 -3.32 2.05
CA ARG A 149 -15.18 -4.06 2.94
C ARG A 149 -14.04 -4.63 2.12
N ARG A 150 -12.80 -4.37 2.51
CA ARG A 150 -11.66 -5.09 1.95
C ARG A 150 -11.57 -6.48 2.56
N GLU A 151 -11.37 -7.49 1.73
CA GLU A 151 -11.12 -8.85 2.21
C GLU A 151 -9.69 -8.94 2.78
N VAL A 152 -9.52 -9.74 3.83
CA VAL A 152 -8.20 -9.92 4.48
C VAL A 152 -7.16 -10.43 3.47
N LEU A 153 -7.59 -11.29 2.54
CA LEU A 153 -6.71 -11.88 1.52
C LEU A 153 -6.24 -10.88 0.46
N SER A 154 -6.90 -9.73 0.29
CA SER A 154 -6.54 -8.76 -0.77
C SER A 154 -5.11 -8.23 -0.63
N ASN A 155 -4.58 -8.14 0.59
CA ASN A 155 -3.18 -7.73 0.79
C ASN A 155 -2.19 -8.81 0.30
N ILE A 156 -2.46 -10.09 0.62
CA ILE A 156 -1.66 -11.23 0.13
C ILE A 156 -1.69 -11.29 -1.40
N GLN A 157 -2.86 -11.05 -2.00
CA GLN A 157 -3.00 -11.02 -3.46
C GLN A 157 -2.21 -9.88 -4.11
N PHE A 158 -2.12 -8.71 -3.46
CA PHE A 158 -1.29 -7.62 -3.98
C PHE A 158 0.21 -7.96 -3.85
N ILE A 159 0.64 -8.51 -2.72
CA ILE A 159 2.01 -9.01 -2.51
C ILE A 159 2.38 -10.03 -3.60
N PHE A 160 1.52 -11.02 -3.86
CA PHE A 160 1.69 -11.96 -4.97
C PHE A 160 1.98 -11.24 -6.29
N SER A 161 1.13 -10.27 -6.63
CA SER A 161 1.27 -9.55 -7.90
C SER A 161 2.54 -8.71 -8.00
N ALA A 162 3.00 -8.13 -6.89
CA ALA A 162 4.26 -7.40 -6.82
C ALA A 162 5.46 -8.33 -7.09
N LEU A 163 5.42 -9.54 -6.53
CA LEU A 163 6.49 -10.53 -6.68
C LEU A 163 6.45 -11.25 -8.04
N ALA A 164 5.30 -11.34 -8.68
CA ALA A 164 5.15 -11.94 -10.01
C ALA A 164 5.47 -10.98 -11.17
N GLN A 165 5.57 -9.67 -10.88
CA GLN A 165 5.96 -8.62 -11.84
C GLN A 165 7.05 -7.71 -11.24
N PRO A 166 8.20 -8.27 -10.82
CA PRO A 166 9.19 -7.54 -10.03
C PRO A 166 9.84 -6.39 -10.80
N GLU A 167 10.00 -6.52 -12.12
CA GLU A 167 10.63 -5.50 -12.98
C GLU A 167 9.86 -4.17 -13.01
N ARG A 168 8.53 -4.23 -12.83
CA ARG A 168 7.69 -3.02 -12.85
C ARG A 168 7.73 -2.26 -11.53
N CYS A 169 8.02 -2.93 -10.41
CA CYS A 169 7.98 -2.35 -9.06
C CYS A 169 6.66 -1.63 -8.71
N THR A 170 5.55 -1.95 -9.38
CA THR A 170 4.20 -1.38 -9.15
C THR A 170 3.16 -2.43 -8.77
N GLY A 171 3.48 -3.72 -8.94
CA GLY A 171 2.51 -4.81 -8.84
C GLY A 171 1.45 -4.79 -9.93
N VAL A 172 0.40 -5.60 -9.74
CA VAL A 172 -0.78 -5.65 -10.63
C VAL A 172 -2.02 -5.24 -9.82
N PRO A 173 -2.29 -3.93 -9.71
CA PRO A 173 -3.49 -3.45 -9.05
C PRO A 173 -4.75 -3.80 -9.85
N THR A 174 -5.85 -4.00 -9.15
CA THR A 174 -7.16 -4.28 -9.74
C THR A 174 -8.10 -3.07 -9.63
N ARG A 175 -9.22 -3.12 -10.36
CA ARG A 175 -10.34 -2.20 -10.14
C ARG A 175 -10.77 -2.17 -8.67
N ALA A 176 -10.82 -3.32 -8.01
CA ALA A 176 -11.17 -3.39 -6.59
C ALA A 176 -10.18 -2.64 -5.71
N ASP A 177 -8.86 -2.79 -5.95
CA ASP A 177 -7.81 -2.07 -5.23
C ASP A 177 -7.94 -0.54 -5.40
N MET A 178 -8.21 -0.09 -6.63
CA MET A 178 -8.42 1.33 -6.92
C MET A 178 -9.67 1.87 -6.23
N LEU A 179 -10.80 1.16 -6.37
CA LEU A 179 -12.07 1.53 -5.73
C LEU A 179 -11.93 1.60 -4.22
N ASP A 180 -11.19 0.68 -3.62
CA ASP A 180 -10.92 0.68 -2.18
C ASP A 180 -10.25 1.97 -1.73
N VAL A 181 -9.32 2.50 -2.52
CA VAL A 181 -8.65 3.76 -2.22
C VAL A 181 -9.53 4.96 -2.51
N VAL A 182 -10.08 5.06 -3.73
CA VAL A 182 -10.87 6.23 -4.14
C VAL A 182 -12.17 6.37 -3.35
N SER A 183 -12.77 5.28 -2.85
CA SER A 183 -13.99 5.36 -2.03
C SER A 183 -13.76 5.98 -0.64
N ARG A 184 -12.52 5.92 -0.14
CA ARG A 184 -12.14 6.33 1.22
C ARG A 184 -11.67 7.78 1.30
N ILE A 185 -11.06 8.30 0.24
CA ILE A 185 -10.61 9.70 0.16
C ILE A 185 -11.79 10.69 0.23
N HIS A 186 -11.50 11.94 0.55
CA HIS A 186 -12.51 12.99 0.65
C HIS A 186 -12.55 13.82 -0.64
N TYR A 187 -13.64 13.70 -1.40
CA TYR A 187 -13.82 14.50 -2.62
C TYR A 187 -14.03 15.98 -2.27
N PRO A 188 -13.48 16.92 -3.06
CA PRO A 188 -13.76 18.33 -2.89
C PRO A 188 -15.22 18.62 -3.28
N LEU A 189 -16.13 18.71 -2.31
CA LEU A 189 -17.54 19.03 -2.54
C LEU A 189 -17.90 20.48 -2.16
N PRO A 190 -18.95 21.06 -2.78
CA PRO A 190 -19.48 22.36 -2.45
C PRO A 190 -20.24 22.35 -1.11
N SER A 191 -20.53 23.56 -0.64
CA SER A 191 -20.84 24.04 0.72
C SER A 191 -21.97 23.39 1.52
N ASN A 192 -22.61 22.30 1.07
CA ASN A 192 -23.76 21.73 1.76
C ASN A 192 -23.37 20.54 2.67
N PRO A 193 -23.40 20.71 4.01
CA PRO A 193 -23.01 19.67 4.96
C PRO A 193 -23.99 18.48 5.06
N CYS A 194 -25.22 18.58 4.52
CA CYS A 194 -26.25 17.53 4.66
C CYS A 194 -26.24 16.47 3.54
N MET A 195 -25.67 16.79 2.37
CA MET A 195 -25.48 15.82 1.29
C MET A 195 -24.20 15.04 1.57
N ALA A 196 -24.34 13.73 1.80
CA ALA A 196 -23.26 12.85 2.23
C ALA A 196 -22.01 13.04 1.35
N LYS A 197 -20.87 13.23 2.01
CA LYS A 197 -19.51 13.32 1.45
C LYS A 197 -19.06 12.05 0.70
N ARG A 198 -19.99 11.16 0.37
CA ARG A 198 -19.80 9.79 -0.08
C ARG A 198 -20.75 9.52 -1.24
N ARG A 199 -20.28 8.73 -2.19
CA ARG A 199 -21.05 8.35 -3.38
C ARG A 199 -21.22 6.83 -3.38
N PRO A 200 -22.30 6.30 -3.98
CA PRO A 200 -22.38 4.89 -4.28
C PRO A 200 -21.16 4.43 -5.09
N ILE A 201 -20.65 3.23 -4.81
CA ILE A 201 -19.43 2.72 -5.44
C ILE A 201 -19.54 2.64 -6.97
N SER A 202 -20.75 2.43 -7.49
CA SER A 202 -21.08 2.45 -8.91
C SER A 202 -20.69 3.75 -9.60
N GLN A 203 -20.77 4.89 -8.91
CA GLN A 203 -20.35 6.20 -9.44
C GLN A 203 -18.83 6.37 -9.49
N LEU A 204 -18.08 5.48 -8.83
CA LEU A 204 -16.62 5.50 -8.78
C LEU A 204 -15.98 4.56 -9.80
N TYR A 205 -16.73 3.68 -10.46
CA TYR A 205 -16.18 2.83 -11.52
C TYR A 205 -15.48 3.61 -12.63
N PRO A 206 -16.06 4.69 -13.19
CA PRO A 206 -15.42 5.42 -14.29
C PRO A 206 -14.08 6.06 -13.88
N VAL A 207 -13.97 6.57 -12.66
CA VAL A 207 -12.72 7.15 -12.16
C VAL A 207 -11.69 6.06 -11.87
N ALA A 208 -12.10 4.92 -11.29
CA ALA A 208 -11.21 3.80 -11.04
C ALA A 208 -10.63 3.22 -12.34
N ASP A 209 -11.47 3.04 -13.35
CA ASP A 209 -11.05 2.56 -14.68
C ASP A 209 -10.07 3.51 -15.35
N ARG A 210 -10.38 4.81 -15.36
CA ARG A 210 -9.49 5.82 -15.94
C ARG A 210 -8.13 5.87 -15.25
N LEU A 211 -8.12 5.84 -13.92
CA LEU A 211 -6.89 5.92 -13.12
C LEU A 211 -6.04 4.65 -13.22
N LEU A 212 -6.65 3.49 -13.49
CA LEU A 212 -5.93 2.24 -13.76
C LEU A 212 -5.41 2.16 -15.19
N ALA A 213 -6.13 2.74 -16.16
CA ALA A 213 -5.79 2.67 -17.58
C ALA A 213 -4.56 3.50 -17.98
N SER A 214 -4.08 4.42 -17.13
CA SER A 214 -3.04 5.39 -17.49
C SER A 214 -1.61 4.91 -17.25
N SER A 215 -0.84 4.68 -18.32
CA SER A 215 0.40 5.44 -18.67
C SER A 215 1.23 4.78 -19.80
N SER A 216 1.20 3.44 -19.95
CA SER A 216 2.15 2.73 -20.82
C SER A 216 1.53 2.00 -22.02
N GLY A 217 0.19 2.01 -22.17
CA GLY A 217 -0.50 1.29 -23.25
C GLY A 217 -0.39 -0.24 -23.19
N SER A 218 0.47 -0.80 -22.33
CA SER A 218 0.53 -2.23 -22.07
C SER A 218 -0.54 -2.59 -21.04
N GLU A 219 -1.54 -3.36 -21.46
CA GLU A 219 -2.48 -4.01 -20.55
C GLU A 219 -1.69 -4.83 -19.52
N LEU A 220 -2.00 -4.65 -18.24
CA LEU A 220 -1.42 -5.51 -17.21
C LEU A 220 -1.96 -6.93 -17.39
N PRO A 221 -1.11 -7.97 -17.26
CA PRO A 221 -1.59 -9.34 -17.32
C PRO A 221 -2.62 -9.59 -16.21
N PRO A 222 -3.67 -10.39 -16.46
CA PRO A 222 -4.59 -10.82 -15.41
C PRO A 222 -3.82 -11.54 -14.30
N ARG A 223 -4.18 -11.28 -13.04
CA ARG A 223 -3.47 -11.81 -11.86
C ARG A 223 -3.42 -13.34 -11.87
N GLU A 224 -4.45 -13.98 -12.39
CA GLU A 224 -4.62 -15.43 -12.47
C GLU A 224 -3.60 -16.08 -13.42
N THR A 225 -3.06 -15.32 -14.37
CA THR A 225 -2.05 -15.80 -15.33
C THR A 225 -0.61 -15.67 -14.82
N LEU A 226 -0.43 -14.97 -13.70
CA LEU A 226 0.87 -14.71 -13.12
C LEU A 226 1.38 -15.92 -12.34
N THR A 227 2.71 -16.00 -12.23
CA THR A 227 3.39 -16.97 -11.37
C THR A 227 4.55 -16.30 -10.67
N VAL A 228 4.85 -16.73 -9.44
CA VAL A 228 6.04 -16.26 -8.71
C VAL A 228 7.12 -17.34 -8.72
N SER A 229 8.35 -16.95 -9.04
CA SER A 229 9.51 -17.84 -8.99
C SER A 229 9.79 -18.29 -7.55
N VAL A 230 9.84 -19.60 -7.31
CA VAL A 230 10.20 -20.17 -6.01
C VAL A 230 11.62 -19.79 -5.59
N PRO A 231 12.65 -19.85 -6.47
CA PRO A 231 13.97 -19.31 -6.14
C PRO A 231 13.96 -17.87 -5.64
N LEU A 232 13.08 -17.02 -6.19
CA LEU A 232 12.91 -15.65 -5.71
C LEU A 232 12.23 -15.62 -4.34
N LEU A 233 11.36 -16.56 -3.99
CA LEU A 233 10.66 -16.58 -2.70
C LEU A 233 11.49 -17.14 -1.55
N ARG A 234 12.49 -17.99 -1.81
CA ARG A 234 13.27 -18.67 -0.76
C ARG A 234 13.85 -17.72 0.29
N PRO A 235 14.51 -16.59 -0.06
CA PRO A 235 15.05 -15.69 0.95
C PRO A 235 13.95 -15.05 1.83
N LEU A 236 12.76 -14.80 1.26
CA LEU A 236 11.62 -14.29 2.03
C LEU A 236 11.05 -15.37 2.96
N ALA A 237 11.01 -16.63 2.51
CA ALA A 237 10.60 -17.76 3.34
C ALA A 237 11.55 -17.96 4.52
N GLU A 238 12.87 -17.94 4.31
CA GLU A 238 13.90 -18.02 5.35
C GLU A 238 13.76 -16.89 6.38
N LEU A 239 13.50 -15.67 5.90
CA LEU A 239 13.26 -14.53 6.78
C LEU A 239 11.99 -14.71 7.62
N CYS A 240 10.89 -15.20 7.03
CA CYS A 240 9.64 -15.42 7.75
C CYS A 240 9.77 -16.50 8.83
N ASP A 241 10.44 -17.61 8.52
CA ASP A 241 10.74 -18.69 9.47
C ASP A 241 11.54 -18.17 10.67
N ALA A 242 12.62 -17.41 10.40
CA ALA A 242 13.45 -16.82 11.44
C ALA A 242 12.72 -15.77 12.31
N ILE A 243 11.70 -15.09 11.76
CA ILE A 243 10.87 -14.13 12.50
C ILE A 243 9.87 -14.81 13.44
N GLN A 244 9.39 -16.00 13.09
CA GLN A 244 8.33 -16.69 13.85
C GLN A 244 8.87 -17.36 15.11
N ASN A 245 10.05 -17.97 15.07
CA ASN A 245 10.72 -18.60 16.23
C ASN A 245 9.85 -19.61 17.04
N ASP A 246 8.67 -19.99 16.57
CA ASP A 246 7.70 -20.84 17.26
C ASP A 246 7.57 -22.24 16.65
N GLY A 247 8.34 -22.53 15.58
CA GLY A 247 8.33 -23.81 14.88
C GLY A 247 6.99 -24.14 14.20
N SER A 248 6.15 -23.13 13.95
CA SER A 248 4.84 -23.34 13.36
C SER A 248 4.91 -23.47 11.82
N VAL A 249 4.41 -24.63 11.35
CA VAL A 249 4.09 -25.04 9.98
C VAL A 249 5.18 -24.79 8.93
N ASP A 250 5.79 -25.90 8.50
CA ASP A 250 6.84 -25.93 7.50
C ASP A 250 6.38 -25.41 6.13
N GLY A 251 6.45 -24.09 5.94
CA GLY A 251 6.20 -23.42 4.68
C GLY A 251 7.12 -23.90 3.56
N TRP A 252 8.21 -24.60 3.88
CA TRP A 252 9.10 -25.21 2.91
C TRP A 252 8.48 -26.39 2.19
N SER A 253 7.61 -27.15 2.86
CA SER A 253 6.88 -28.27 2.23
C SER A 253 6.03 -27.81 1.04
N PHE A 254 5.51 -26.58 1.07
CA PHE A 254 4.78 -25.97 -0.06
C PHE A 254 5.68 -25.59 -1.24
N LEU A 255 6.96 -25.33 -0.98
CA LEU A 255 7.96 -24.91 -1.97
C LEU A 255 8.77 -26.09 -2.53
N GLU A 256 8.77 -27.23 -1.84
CA GLU A 256 9.55 -28.41 -2.20
C GLU A 256 9.17 -28.93 -3.59
N GLY A 257 10.18 -29.17 -4.44
CA GLY A 257 10.00 -29.66 -5.80
C GLY A 257 9.38 -28.65 -6.79
N LYS A 258 9.06 -27.42 -6.36
CA LYS A 258 8.44 -26.39 -7.22
C LYS A 258 9.45 -25.36 -7.70
N ASN A 259 9.33 -24.97 -8.97
CA ASN A 259 10.08 -23.86 -9.55
C ASN A 259 9.29 -22.54 -9.53
N VAL A 260 7.96 -22.63 -9.56
CA VAL A 260 7.04 -21.49 -9.55
C VAL A 260 5.82 -21.81 -8.68
N LEU A 261 5.16 -20.78 -8.17
CA LEU A 261 3.83 -20.86 -7.55
C LEU A 261 2.81 -20.10 -8.39
N THR A 262 1.66 -20.72 -8.63
CA THR A 262 0.45 -20.03 -9.11
C THR A 262 -0.12 -19.09 -8.03
N HIS A 263 -1.09 -18.27 -8.40
CA HIS A 263 -1.80 -17.39 -7.47
C HIS A 263 -2.38 -18.15 -6.26
N GLU A 264 -3.10 -19.24 -6.51
CA GLU A 264 -3.75 -20.02 -5.45
C GLU A 264 -2.73 -20.67 -4.50
N GLU A 265 -1.67 -21.26 -5.06
CA GLU A 265 -0.61 -21.88 -4.27
C GLU A 265 0.17 -20.85 -3.44
N PHE A 266 0.40 -19.66 -4.00
CA PHE A 266 1.03 -18.57 -3.25
C PHE A 266 0.14 -18.13 -2.08
N VAL A 267 -1.17 -17.97 -2.28
CA VAL A 267 -2.08 -17.57 -1.20
C VAL A 267 -2.09 -18.61 -0.07
N GLN A 268 -2.10 -19.90 -0.42
CA GLN A 268 -2.02 -20.99 0.56
C GLN A 268 -0.70 -20.94 1.35
N TRP A 269 0.43 -20.85 0.63
CA TRP A 269 1.76 -20.74 1.24
C TRP A 269 1.85 -19.50 2.16
N ALA A 270 1.51 -18.32 1.66
CA ALA A 270 1.58 -17.06 2.39
C ALA A 270 0.69 -17.06 3.64
N THR A 271 -0.45 -17.75 3.59
CA THR A 271 -1.32 -17.92 4.76
C THR A 271 -0.70 -18.88 5.77
N ALA A 272 -0.15 -20.02 5.32
CA ALA A 272 0.48 -21.01 6.19
C ALA A 272 1.66 -20.41 6.97
N ILE A 273 2.48 -19.59 6.32
CA ILE A 273 3.62 -18.91 6.96
C ILE A 273 3.26 -17.55 7.55
N SER A 274 1.98 -17.21 7.71
CA SER A 274 1.51 -15.91 8.23
C SER A 274 2.27 -14.70 7.65
N LEU A 275 2.47 -14.67 6.33
CA LEU A 275 3.36 -13.72 5.64
C LEU A 275 3.11 -12.26 6.03
N THR A 276 1.84 -11.86 6.18
CA THR A 276 1.49 -10.48 6.55
C THR A 276 1.99 -10.09 7.94
N VAL A 277 2.06 -11.03 8.88
CA VAL A 277 2.62 -10.80 10.23
C VAL A 277 4.14 -10.65 10.16
N CYS A 278 4.81 -11.44 9.32
CA CYS A 278 6.25 -11.33 9.14
C CYS A 278 6.64 -10.00 8.46
N ILE A 279 5.89 -9.58 7.44
CA ILE A 279 6.06 -8.27 6.81
C ILE A 279 5.80 -7.15 7.83
N GLU A 280 4.76 -7.25 8.66
CA GLU A 280 4.50 -6.27 9.72
C GLU A 280 5.69 -6.13 10.66
N LYS A 281 6.20 -7.23 11.22
CA LYS A 281 7.38 -7.22 12.11
C LYS A 281 8.63 -6.66 11.40
N LEU A 282 8.78 -6.92 10.10
CA LEU A 282 9.89 -6.37 9.33
C LEU A 282 9.84 -4.85 9.25
N PHE A 283 8.66 -4.26 9.01
CA PHE A 283 8.47 -2.82 8.78
C PHE A 283 8.03 -2.03 10.02
N GLU A 284 7.64 -2.66 11.13
CA GLU A 284 7.26 -1.93 12.35
C GLU A 284 8.42 -1.17 12.99
N VAL A 285 9.67 -1.51 12.66
CA VAL A 285 10.88 -0.81 13.11
C VAL A 285 10.93 0.67 12.70
N PHE A 286 10.08 1.09 11.76
CA PHE A 286 9.90 2.50 11.40
C PHE A 286 9.00 3.27 12.38
N LEU A 287 8.26 2.54 13.23
CA LEU A 287 7.21 3.07 14.11
C LEU A 287 7.57 2.94 15.60
N VAL A 288 8.58 2.14 15.92
CA VAL A 288 9.05 1.92 17.30
C VAL A 288 10.35 2.69 17.52
N ARG A 289 10.53 3.29 18.71
CA ARG A 289 11.81 3.90 19.07
C ARG A 289 12.87 2.82 19.26
N PRO A 290 14.11 3.02 18.78
CA PRO A 290 15.20 2.11 19.14
C PRO A 290 15.35 2.11 20.67
N ASN A 291 15.37 0.90 21.25
CA ASN A 291 15.68 0.69 22.67
C ASN A 291 17.15 0.96 22.96
#